data_AF-A0A348G352-F1
#
_entry.id   AF-A0A348G352-F1
#
_cell.length_a   1.000
_cell.length_b   1.000
_cell.length_c   1.000
_cell.angle_alpha   90.00
_cell.angle_beta   90.00
_cell.angle_gamma   90.00
#
_symmetry.space_group_name_H-M   'P 1'
#
loop_
_entity.id
_entity.type
_entity.pdbx_description
1 polymer ?
#
loop_
_entity_poly.entity_id
_entity_poly.type
_entity_poly.pdbx_seq_one_letter_code
_entity_poly.pdbx_strand_id
1 'polypeptide(L)'
;MAPITLMNEELRQIPQRIFKLAIASLTQANTHAVYVDPRNDHWDVLSILNAAHTGELFLKTIIALEHPLLIFREIFSIDDGSSSDIDLSSLLQKGKTHDFERLPQVLWVSTGIRLPSPSCYERLRRARNAIQHFCAPKDVELGRLSLEFIYTIIDPLIYQQLGICAINFHEDPSVGYDYIVQRLIRESFKFSMPDDFGITEFDLADELESVGQAYRCWFAGELERIGKTNLLKF
;
A
#
# COMPACT_ATOMS: atom_id res chain seq x y z
N MET A 1 24.07 20.88 -29.47
CA MET A 1 23.11 20.30 -28.51
C MET A 1 23.37 18.82 -28.45
N ALA A 2 23.91 18.32 -27.34
CA ALA A 2 24.04 16.87 -27.13
C ALA A 2 22.63 16.28 -26.93
N PRO A 3 22.37 15.04 -27.38
CA PRO A 3 21.06 14.43 -27.22
C PRO A 3 20.79 14.22 -25.72
N ILE A 4 19.54 14.41 -25.31
CA ILE A 4 19.02 13.89 -24.05
C ILE A 4 19.34 12.40 -24.03
N THR A 5 20.20 11.98 -23.10
CA THR A 5 20.63 10.60 -22.92
C THR A 5 19.37 9.73 -22.85
N LEU A 6 19.18 8.88 -23.86
CA LEU A 6 18.00 8.05 -23.98
C LEU A 6 18.10 6.99 -22.87
N MET A 7 17.46 7.25 -21.73
CA MET A 7 17.47 6.32 -20.60
C MET A 7 17.08 4.93 -21.10
N ASN A 8 17.92 3.94 -20.77
CA ASN A 8 17.75 2.55 -21.20
C ASN A 8 16.31 2.09 -20.93
N GLU A 9 15.66 1.51 -21.95
CA GLU A 9 14.26 1.07 -21.89
C GLU A 9 14.04 0.07 -20.75
N GLU A 10 15.03 -0.74 -20.41
CA GLU A 10 14.94 -1.67 -19.29
C GLU A 10 14.83 -0.96 -17.93
N LEU A 11 15.47 0.20 -17.76
CA LEU A 11 15.35 1.01 -16.56
C LEU A 11 13.96 1.64 -16.45
N ARG A 12 13.35 2.02 -17.58
CA ARG A 12 11.98 2.57 -17.61
C ARG A 12 10.93 1.56 -17.16
N GLN A 13 11.22 0.26 -17.23
CA GLN A 13 10.31 -0.80 -16.79
C GLN A 13 10.39 -1.09 -15.29
N ILE A 14 11.38 -0.55 -14.57
CA ILE A 14 11.54 -0.78 -13.12
C ILE A 14 10.29 -0.41 -12.31
N PRO A 15 9.68 0.79 -12.47
CA PRO A 15 8.49 1.16 -11.70
C PRO A 15 7.36 0.16 -11.90
N GLN A 16 7.09 -0.24 -13.14
CA GLN A 16 6.03 -1.19 -13.48
C GLN A 16 6.27 -2.60 -12.90
N ARG A 17 7.54 -3.04 -12.85
CA ARG A 17 7.91 -4.33 -12.25
C ARG A 17 7.69 -4.32 -10.73
N ILE A 18 8.13 -3.25 -10.06
CA ILE A 18 7.92 -3.06 -8.61
C ILE A 18 6.43 -2.97 -8.31
N PHE A 19 5.67 -2.21 -9.10
CA PHE A 19 4.23 -2.06 -8.96
C PHE A 19 3.49 -3.41 -8.98
N LYS A 20 3.80 -4.29 -9.94
CA LYS A 20 3.17 -5.63 -10.01
C LYS A 20 3.39 -6.44 -8.73
N LEU A 21 4.59 -6.37 -8.15
CA LEU A 21 4.89 -7.03 -6.89
C LEU A 21 4.18 -6.35 -5.70
N ALA A 22 4.07 -5.02 -5.73
CA ALA A 22 3.37 -4.25 -4.70
C ALA A 22 1.89 -4.66 -4.60
N ILE A 23 1.24 -4.87 -5.75
CA ILE A 23 -0.14 -5.33 -5.83
C ILE A 23 -0.32 -6.73 -5.23
N ALA A 24 0.57 -7.67 -5.56
CA ALA A 24 0.54 -9.00 -4.97
C ALA A 24 0.73 -8.96 -3.44
N SER A 25 1.67 -8.13 -2.96
CA SER A 25 1.90 -7.93 -1.53
C SER A 25 0.68 -7.29 -0.83
N LEU A 26 0.03 -6.32 -1.47
CA LEU A 26 -1.17 -5.67 -0.94
C LEU A 26 -2.34 -6.65 -0.82
N THR A 27 -2.52 -7.49 -1.84
CA THR A 27 -3.55 -8.54 -1.88
C THR A 27 -3.45 -9.45 -0.67
N GLN A 28 -2.23 -9.90 -0.34
CA GLN A 28 -1.98 -10.73 0.84
C GLN A 28 -2.12 -9.93 2.14
N ALA A 29 -1.64 -8.68 2.18
CA ALA A 29 -1.73 -7.84 3.38
C ALA A 29 -3.19 -7.58 3.77
N ASN A 30 -4.05 -7.22 2.81
CA ASN A 30 -5.48 -7.04 3.03
C ASN A 30 -6.13 -8.34 3.51
N THR A 31 -5.91 -9.44 2.80
CA THR A 31 -6.53 -10.73 3.13
C THR A 31 -6.15 -11.17 4.54
N HIS A 32 -4.86 -11.22 4.86
CA HIS A 32 -4.40 -11.65 6.19
C HIS A 32 -4.81 -10.70 7.32
N ALA A 33 -5.10 -9.43 7.02
CA ALA A 33 -5.54 -8.47 8.04
C ALA A 33 -7.05 -8.47 8.28
N VAL A 34 -7.84 -8.97 7.32
CA VAL A 34 -9.31 -9.00 7.37
C VAL A 34 -9.82 -10.34 7.86
N TYR A 35 -9.27 -11.44 7.36
CA TYR A 35 -9.75 -12.78 7.66
C TYR A 35 -9.02 -13.36 8.87
N VAL A 36 -9.81 -13.97 9.76
CA VAL A 36 -9.29 -14.79 10.86
C VAL A 36 -9.41 -16.25 10.42
N ASP A 37 -8.27 -16.93 10.24
CA ASP A 37 -8.24 -18.38 10.06
C ASP A 37 -7.83 -19.06 11.38
N PRO A 38 -8.74 -19.76 12.07
CA PRO A 38 -8.43 -20.50 13.29
C PRO A 38 -7.37 -21.59 13.10
N ARG A 39 -7.06 -21.98 11.86
CA ARG A 39 -6.03 -22.96 11.51
C ARG A 39 -4.70 -22.30 11.12
N ASN A 40 -4.66 -20.97 10.99
CA ASN A 40 -3.48 -20.22 10.60
C ASN A 40 -3.25 -19.04 11.55
N ASP A 41 -2.66 -19.34 12.71
CA ASP A 41 -2.32 -18.38 13.76
C ASP A 41 -1.23 -17.38 13.37
N HIS A 42 -0.65 -17.51 12.17
CA HIS A 42 0.41 -16.63 11.68
C HIS A 42 -0.10 -15.51 10.77
N TRP A 43 -1.36 -15.52 10.33
CA TRP A 43 -1.88 -14.51 9.39
C TRP A 43 -1.80 -13.09 9.93
N ASP A 44 -2.14 -12.87 11.20
CA ASP A 44 -2.00 -11.55 11.83
C ASP A 44 -0.56 -11.03 11.78
N VAL A 45 0.42 -11.91 12.02
CA VAL A 45 1.86 -11.58 11.96
C VAL A 45 2.30 -11.31 10.53
N LEU A 46 1.90 -12.18 9.58
CA LEU A 46 2.20 -12.01 8.16
C LEU A 46 1.55 -10.76 7.59
N SER A 47 0.39 -10.33 8.09
CA SER A 47 -0.28 -9.11 7.66
C SER A 47 0.63 -7.89 7.86
N ILE A 48 1.36 -7.80 8.97
CA ILE A 48 2.30 -6.70 9.26
C ILE A 48 3.49 -6.73 8.29
N LEU A 49 4.05 -7.92 8.06
CA LEU A 49 5.18 -8.07 7.15
C LEU A 49 4.78 -7.71 5.72
N ASN A 50 3.62 -8.18 5.27
CA ASN A 50 3.06 -7.89 3.96
C ASN A 50 2.65 -6.43 3.82
N ALA A 51 2.07 -5.80 4.86
CA ALA A 51 1.75 -4.38 4.86
C ALA A 51 3.02 -3.52 4.76
N ALA A 52 4.08 -3.87 5.50
CA ALA A 52 5.36 -3.18 5.42
C ALA A 52 6.01 -3.34 4.04
N HIS A 53 5.99 -4.55 3.48
CA HIS A 53 6.51 -4.81 2.13
C HIS A 53 5.70 -4.07 1.06
N THR A 54 4.38 -4.04 1.19
CA THR A 54 3.46 -3.26 0.36
C THR A 54 3.83 -1.79 0.36
N GLY A 55 4.00 -1.20 1.55
CA GLY A 55 4.43 0.18 1.68
C GLY A 55 5.82 0.42 1.08
N GLU A 56 6.76 -0.49 1.30
CA GLU A 56 8.10 -0.38 0.72
C GLU A 56 8.05 -0.31 -0.81
N LEU A 57 7.30 -1.23 -1.43
CA LEU A 57 7.21 -1.35 -2.88
C LEU A 57 6.40 -0.22 -3.51
N PHE A 58 5.28 0.21 -2.93
CA PHE A 58 4.52 1.33 -3.48
C PHE A 58 5.27 2.66 -3.37
N LEU A 59 5.94 2.92 -2.24
CA LEU A 59 6.77 4.11 -2.10
C LEU A 59 7.92 4.09 -3.12
N LYS A 60 8.58 2.94 -3.31
CA LYS A 60 9.59 2.77 -4.37
C LYS A 60 9.01 2.95 -5.76
N THR A 61 7.80 2.45 -6.01
CA THR A 61 7.11 2.64 -7.30
C THR A 61 6.92 4.12 -7.58
N ILE A 62 6.34 4.87 -6.64
CA ILE A 62 6.07 6.30 -6.79
C ILE A 62 7.38 7.09 -6.99
N ILE A 63 8.42 6.81 -6.19
CA ILE A 63 9.75 7.42 -6.36
C ILE A 63 10.33 7.09 -7.75
N ALA A 64 10.20 5.85 -8.20
CA ALA A 64 10.74 5.40 -9.48
C ALA A 64 9.99 5.98 -10.69
N LEU A 65 8.73 6.42 -10.52
CA LEU A 65 7.99 7.15 -11.55
C LEU A 65 8.62 8.52 -11.85
N GLU A 66 9.19 9.19 -10.84
CA GLU A 66 9.98 10.42 -11.07
C GLU A 66 11.27 10.10 -11.83
N HIS A 67 12.04 9.14 -11.31
CA HIS A 67 13.22 8.62 -11.98
C HIS A 67 13.63 7.24 -11.39
N PRO A 68 13.75 6.17 -12.20
CA PRO A 68 13.96 4.81 -11.68
C PRO A 68 15.20 4.62 -10.81
N LEU A 69 16.24 5.41 -11.05
CA LEU A 69 17.49 5.34 -10.29
C LEU A 69 17.39 5.92 -8.86
N LEU A 70 16.35 6.69 -8.53
CA LEU A 70 16.19 7.32 -7.21
C LEU A 70 15.86 6.33 -6.08
N ILE A 71 15.50 5.09 -6.42
CA ILE A 71 15.27 4.05 -5.42
C ILE A 71 16.58 3.44 -4.88
N PHE A 72 17.72 3.75 -5.50
CA PHE A 72 19.04 3.23 -5.13
C PHE A 72 19.82 4.20 -4.23
N ARG A 73 20.41 3.68 -3.16
CA ARG A 73 21.15 4.50 -2.17
C ARG A 73 22.55 4.89 -2.62
N GLU A 74 23.23 3.96 -3.27
CA GLU A 74 24.67 4.03 -3.53
C GLU A 74 24.92 3.99 -5.04
N ILE A 75 24.18 4.77 -5.83
CA ILE A 75 24.24 4.61 -7.29
C ILE A 75 25.64 4.89 -7.87
N PHE A 76 26.36 5.84 -7.29
CA PHE A 76 27.72 6.18 -7.71
C PHE A 76 28.75 5.10 -7.38
N SER A 77 28.43 4.10 -6.54
CA SER A 77 29.32 2.96 -6.31
C SER A 77 29.12 1.82 -7.32
N ILE A 78 28.08 1.92 -8.15
CA ILE A 78 27.75 0.94 -9.18
C ILE A 78 28.46 1.29 -10.50
N ASP A 79 28.72 2.57 -10.72
CA ASP A 79 29.51 3.08 -11.85
C ASP A 79 30.99 2.74 -11.64
N ASP A 80 31.54 1.90 -12.53
CA ASP A 80 32.96 1.56 -12.56
C ASP A 80 33.77 2.50 -13.48
N GLY A 81 33.14 3.55 -14.00
CA GLY A 81 33.74 4.57 -14.86
C GLY A 81 34.13 4.03 -16.25
N SER A 82 33.81 2.78 -16.56
CA SER A 82 34.19 2.12 -17.81
C SER A 82 33.13 2.23 -18.91
N SER A 83 31.89 2.56 -18.54
CA SER A 83 30.74 2.66 -19.44
C SER A 83 30.07 4.03 -19.34
N SER A 84 29.51 4.52 -20.44
CA SER A 84 28.79 5.81 -20.46
C SER A 84 27.40 5.74 -19.81
N ASP A 85 26.87 4.53 -19.61
CA ASP A 85 25.50 4.29 -19.14
C ASP A 85 25.46 3.19 -18.08
N ILE A 86 24.63 3.37 -17.07
CA ILE A 86 24.37 2.34 -16.06
C ILE A 86 23.52 1.23 -16.68
N ASP A 87 24.09 0.03 -16.84
CA ASP A 87 23.36 -1.15 -17.30
C ASP A 87 22.52 -1.80 -16.17
N LEU A 88 21.37 -2.37 -16.55
CA LEU A 88 20.47 -3.07 -15.63
C LEU A 88 21.16 -4.27 -14.96
N SER A 89 22.04 -4.98 -15.68
CA SER A 89 22.78 -6.11 -15.11
C SER A 89 23.62 -5.70 -13.91
N SER A 90 24.28 -4.54 -13.98
CA SER A 90 25.07 -3.99 -12.87
C SER A 90 24.19 -3.60 -11.68
N LEU A 91 23.01 -3.01 -11.94
CA LEU A 91 22.03 -2.71 -10.90
C LEU A 91 21.49 -3.97 -10.24
N LEU A 92 21.23 -5.04 -10.99
CA LEU A 92 20.75 -6.30 -10.44
C LEU A 92 21.79 -6.99 -9.54
N GLN A 93 23.08 -6.86 -9.87
CA GLN A 93 24.16 -7.49 -9.10
C GLN A 93 24.60 -6.68 -7.87
N LYS A 94 24.69 -5.34 -8.01
CA LYS A 94 25.31 -4.45 -7.00
C LYS A 94 24.32 -3.47 -6.38
N GLY A 95 23.13 -3.32 -6.96
CA GLY A 95 22.17 -2.31 -6.57
C GLY A 95 21.64 -2.53 -5.15
N LYS A 96 21.82 -1.51 -4.32
CA LYS A 96 21.21 -1.44 -2.98
C LYS A 96 20.13 -0.38 -2.97
N THR A 97 18.89 -0.78 -2.68
CA THR A 97 17.76 0.15 -2.62
C THR A 97 17.57 0.75 -1.24
N HIS A 98 16.81 1.84 -1.14
CA HIS A 98 16.47 2.45 0.14
C HIS A 98 15.68 1.47 1.02
N ASP A 99 16.04 1.38 2.30
CA ASP A 99 15.29 0.59 3.28
C ASP A 99 13.98 1.29 3.64
N PHE A 100 13.02 0.53 4.16
CA PHE A 100 11.71 1.02 4.59
C PHE A 100 11.76 2.29 5.46
N GLU A 101 12.69 2.41 6.41
CA GLU A 101 12.83 3.61 7.26
C GLU A 101 13.15 4.90 6.48
N ARG A 102 13.85 4.79 5.35
CA ARG A 102 14.32 5.95 4.58
C ARG A 102 13.33 6.42 3.53
N LEU A 103 12.45 5.54 3.08
CA LEU A 103 11.50 5.82 2.00
C LEU A 103 10.62 7.05 2.22
N PRO A 104 10.12 7.37 3.43
CA PRO A 104 9.33 8.59 3.64
C PRO A 104 10.11 9.87 3.29
N GLN A 105 11.41 9.91 3.60
CA GLN A 105 12.25 11.08 3.30
C GLN A 105 12.58 11.13 1.81
N VAL A 106 12.90 9.99 1.20
CA VAL A 106 13.20 9.91 -0.24
C VAL A 106 11.98 10.29 -1.06
N LEU A 107 10.78 9.78 -0.71
CA LEU A 107 9.52 10.17 -1.32
C LEU A 107 9.36 11.69 -1.30
N TRP A 108 9.48 12.31 -0.12
CA TRP A 108 9.32 13.75 -0.02
C TRP A 108 10.32 14.54 -0.86
N VAL A 109 11.61 14.19 -0.81
CA VAL A 109 12.64 14.94 -1.52
C VAL A 109 12.50 14.79 -3.04
N SER A 110 12.07 13.62 -3.52
CA SER A 110 11.94 13.33 -4.96
C SER A 110 10.62 13.80 -5.56
N THR A 111 9.51 13.71 -4.83
CA THR A 111 8.14 13.95 -5.36
C THR A 111 7.43 15.15 -4.73
N GLY A 112 7.95 15.68 -3.61
CA GLY A 112 7.26 16.65 -2.78
C GLY A 112 6.16 16.06 -1.87
N ILE A 113 5.83 14.78 -2.01
CA ILE A 113 4.74 14.13 -1.27
C ILE A 113 5.17 13.81 0.17
N ARG A 114 4.32 14.16 1.14
CA ARG A 114 4.46 13.77 2.54
C ARG A 114 3.57 12.58 2.85
N LEU A 115 4.02 11.69 3.73
CA LEU A 115 3.16 10.61 4.23
C LEU A 115 1.98 11.19 5.03
N PRO A 116 0.73 10.75 4.78
CA PRO A 116 -0.43 11.25 5.49
C PRO A 116 -0.42 10.97 7.00
N SER A 117 0.10 9.80 7.42
CA SER A 117 0.12 9.38 8.83
C SER A 117 1.51 8.89 9.28
N PRO A 118 2.45 9.80 9.62
CA PRO A 118 3.79 9.42 10.06
C PRO A 118 3.80 8.56 11.34
N SER A 119 2.84 8.78 12.25
CA SER A 119 2.73 8.01 13.50
C SER A 119 2.33 6.55 13.25
N CYS A 120 1.41 6.29 12.32
CA CYS A 120 1.05 4.94 11.91
C CYS A 120 2.23 4.24 11.21
N TYR A 121 2.95 4.95 10.35
CA TYR A 121 4.17 4.42 9.70
C TYR A 121 5.20 3.93 10.73
N GLU A 122 5.48 4.73 11.76
CA GLU A 122 6.44 4.35 12.80
C GLU A 122 5.94 3.18 13.67
N ARG A 123 4.64 3.12 13.96
CA ARG A 123 4.04 1.96 14.68
C ARG A 123 4.21 0.67 13.87
N LEU A 124 3.87 0.69 12.58
CA LEU A 124 4.06 -0.47 11.70
C LEU A 124 5.54 -0.85 11.58
N ARG A 125 6.44 0.13 11.41
CA ARG A 125 7.89 -0.11 11.34
C ARG A 125 8.42 -0.84 12.58
N ARG A 126 8.00 -0.40 13.76
CA ARG A 126 8.37 -1.04 15.04
C ARG A 126 7.82 -2.45 15.14
N ALA A 127 6.55 -2.66 14.79
CA ALA A 127 5.93 -3.98 14.79
C ALA A 127 6.63 -4.95 13.83
N ARG A 128 6.92 -4.51 12.59
CA ARG A 128 7.69 -5.28 11.59
C ARG A 128 9.06 -5.67 12.14
N ASN A 129 9.83 -4.72 12.68
CA ASN A 129 11.15 -5.02 13.24
C ASN A 129 11.07 -5.99 14.43
N ALA A 130 10.07 -5.84 15.31
CA ALA A 130 9.84 -6.75 16.41
C ALA A 130 9.59 -8.19 15.91
N ILE A 131 8.69 -8.34 14.95
CA ILE A 131 8.33 -9.64 14.35
C ILE A 131 9.53 -10.28 13.65
N GLN A 132 10.27 -9.52 12.83
CA GLN A 132 11.37 -10.06 12.01
C GLN A 132 12.57 -10.52 12.82
N HIS A 133 12.85 -9.89 13.97
CA HIS A 133 14.10 -10.09 14.69
C HIS A 133 13.93 -10.65 16.09
N PHE A 134 12.72 -10.60 16.66
CA PHE A 134 12.47 -10.95 18.05
C PHE A 134 11.21 -11.82 18.18
N CYS A 135 10.06 -11.20 18.42
CA CYS A 135 8.78 -11.84 18.62
C CYS A 135 7.63 -10.89 18.25
N ALA A 136 6.45 -11.47 17.98
CA ALA A 136 5.25 -10.71 17.72
C ALA A 136 4.82 -9.90 18.97
N PRO A 137 4.51 -8.59 18.84
CA PRO A 137 3.94 -7.81 19.94
C PRO A 137 2.62 -8.40 20.40
N LYS A 138 2.43 -8.55 21.71
CA LYS A 138 1.22 -9.18 22.30
C LYS A 138 0.11 -8.18 22.62
N ASP A 139 0.46 -6.91 22.71
CA ASP A 139 -0.39 -5.78 23.10
C ASP A 139 -0.88 -4.95 21.91
N VAL A 140 -0.66 -5.45 20.69
CA VAL A 140 -1.03 -4.78 19.44
C VAL A 140 -1.95 -5.68 18.63
N GLU A 141 -3.11 -5.15 18.25
CA GLU A 141 -3.97 -5.79 17.24
C GLU A 141 -3.31 -5.64 15.86
N LEU A 142 -2.59 -6.68 15.44
CA LEU A 142 -1.73 -6.63 14.26
C LEU A 142 -2.53 -6.44 12.96
N GLY A 143 -3.61 -7.20 12.76
CA GLY A 143 -4.50 -7.02 11.59
C GLY A 143 -5.05 -5.60 11.51
N ARG A 144 -5.51 -5.04 12.63
CA ARG A 144 -5.98 -3.65 12.69
C ARG A 144 -4.88 -2.64 12.35
N LEU A 145 -3.66 -2.82 12.86
CA LEU A 145 -2.52 -1.95 12.52
C LEU A 145 -2.15 -2.04 11.03
N SER A 146 -2.23 -3.24 10.44
CA SER A 146 -2.03 -3.44 9.00
C SER A 146 -3.08 -2.67 8.18
N LEU A 147 -4.37 -2.76 8.55
CA LEU A 147 -5.43 -2.00 7.89
C LEU A 147 -5.29 -0.49 8.11
N GLU A 148 -4.97 -0.05 9.32
CA GLU A 148 -4.68 1.37 9.60
C GLU A 148 -3.59 1.88 8.66
N PHE A 149 -2.50 1.13 8.49
CA PHE A 149 -1.42 1.49 7.59
C PHE A 149 -1.85 1.51 6.12
N ILE A 150 -2.53 0.46 5.65
CA ILE A 150 -2.99 0.37 4.27
C ILE A 150 -3.93 1.54 3.96
N TYR A 151 -4.95 1.78 4.78
CA TYR A 151 -6.04 2.70 4.41
C TYR A 151 -5.79 4.16 4.82
N THR A 152 -4.86 4.44 5.75
CA THR A 152 -4.50 5.83 6.10
C THR A 152 -3.25 6.32 5.39
N ILE A 153 -2.45 5.43 4.79
CA ILE A 153 -1.20 5.81 4.10
C ILE A 153 -1.20 5.30 2.66
N ILE A 154 -1.34 3.99 2.45
CA ILE A 154 -1.11 3.39 1.13
C ILE A 154 -2.24 3.71 0.16
N ASP A 155 -3.48 3.42 0.53
CA ASP A 155 -4.67 3.66 -0.26
C ASP A 155 -4.77 5.10 -0.81
N PRO A 156 -4.69 6.17 0.01
CA PRO A 156 -4.74 7.53 -0.52
C PRO A 156 -3.55 7.85 -1.44
N LEU A 157 -2.35 7.31 -1.17
CA LEU A 157 -1.19 7.52 -2.03
C LEU A 157 -1.34 6.83 -3.38
N ILE A 158 -1.74 5.55 -3.41
CA ILE A 158 -1.89 4.81 -4.66
C ILE A 158 -3.12 5.28 -5.45
N TYR A 159 -4.17 5.74 -4.79
CA TYR A 159 -5.31 6.34 -5.48
C TYR A 159 -4.90 7.63 -6.16
N GLN A 160 -4.20 8.53 -5.45
CA GLN A 160 -3.76 9.81 -6.02
C GLN A 160 -2.71 9.65 -7.13
N GLN A 161 -1.76 8.72 -6.97
CA GLN A 161 -0.61 8.60 -7.89
C GLN A 161 -0.85 7.60 -9.03
N LEU A 162 -1.68 6.58 -8.80
CA LEU A 162 -1.84 5.43 -9.71
C LEU A 162 -3.31 5.18 -10.09
N GLY A 163 -4.27 5.87 -9.49
CA GLY A 163 -5.70 5.74 -9.80
C GLY A 163 -6.31 4.39 -9.39
N ILE A 164 -5.71 3.69 -8.42
CA ILE A 164 -6.20 2.38 -7.95
C ILE A 164 -6.71 2.46 -6.51
N CYS A 165 -7.71 1.65 -6.18
CA CYS A 165 -8.28 1.55 -4.85
C CYS A 165 -7.75 0.30 -4.13
N ALA A 166 -7.30 0.42 -2.88
CA ALA A 166 -6.70 -0.71 -2.15
C ALA A 166 -7.70 -1.85 -1.91
N ILE A 167 -9.00 -1.54 -1.78
CA ILE A 167 -10.05 -2.54 -1.58
C ILE A 167 -10.22 -3.52 -2.75
N ASN A 168 -9.69 -3.19 -3.94
CA ASN A 168 -9.75 -4.06 -5.12
C ASN A 168 -8.78 -5.26 -5.03
N PHE A 169 -7.95 -5.33 -3.99
CA PHE A 169 -6.85 -6.29 -3.91
C PHE A 169 -7.01 -7.20 -2.69
N HIS A 170 -7.53 -8.40 -2.93
CA HIS A 170 -7.67 -9.51 -1.98
C HIS A 170 -7.70 -10.86 -2.70
N GLU A 171 -7.44 -11.94 -1.95
CA GLU A 171 -7.20 -13.26 -2.56
C GLU A 171 -8.46 -13.98 -3.04
N ASP A 172 -9.64 -13.65 -2.50
CA ASP A 172 -10.91 -14.27 -2.86
C ASP A 172 -11.76 -13.33 -3.72
N PRO A 173 -11.71 -13.42 -5.06
CA PRO A 173 -12.52 -12.58 -5.94
C PRO A 173 -14.01 -12.94 -5.93
N SER A 174 -14.41 -14.07 -5.32
CA SER A 174 -15.81 -14.52 -5.35
C SER A 174 -16.71 -13.79 -4.35
N VAL A 175 -16.13 -13.17 -3.33
CA VAL A 175 -16.83 -12.52 -2.22
C VAL A 175 -16.89 -10.99 -2.36
N GLY A 176 -16.56 -10.46 -3.54
CA GLY A 176 -16.60 -9.03 -3.82
C GLY A 176 -15.81 -8.20 -2.78
N TYR A 177 -16.36 -7.04 -2.41
CA TYR A 177 -15.74 -6.15 -1.43
C TYR A 177 -16.16 -6.44 0.01
N ASP A 178 -17.07 -7.39 0.22
CA ASP A 178 -17.92 -7.46 1.40
C ASP A 178 -17.14 -7.52 2.71
N TYR A 179 -16.29 -8.52 2.89
CA TYR A 179 -15.60 -8.72 4.17
C TYR A 179 -14.59 -7.62 4.49
N ILE A 180 -13.89 -7.12 3.46
CA ILE A 180 -12.93 -6.03 3.64
C ILE A 180 -13.68 -4.79 4.05
N VAL A 181 -14.72 -4.40 3.31
CA VAL A 181 -15.49 -3.19 3.58
C VAL A 181 -16.19 -3.28 4.92
N GLN A 182 -16.78 -4.42 5.27
CA GLN A 182 -17.37 -4.64 6.59
C GLN A 182 -16.35 -4.39 7.70
N ARG A 183 -15.13 -4.93 7.57
CA ARG A 183 -14.05 -4.69 8.54
C ARG A 183 -13.65 -3.22 8.59
N LEU A 184 -13.52 -2.54 7.45
CA LEU A 184 -13.13 -1.12 7.39
C LEU A 184 -14.21 -0.21 7.99
N ILE A 185 -15.49 -0.51 7.78
CA ILE A 185 -16.60 0.21 8.39
C ILE A 185 -16.52 0.09 9.91
N ARG A 186 -16.45 -1.14 10.45
CA ARG A 186 -16.37 -1.37 11.90
C ARG A 186 -15.21 -0.64 12.57
N GLU A 187 -14.08 -0.51 11.87
CA GLU A 187 -12.90 0.23 12.34
C GLU A 187 -12.93 1.73 12.03
N SER A 188 -13.95 2.20 11.29
CA SER A 188 -14.07 3.56 10.77
C SER A 188 -12.85 4.01 9.95
N PHE A 189 -12.22 3.09 9.22
CA PHE A 189 -11.17 3.42 8.25
C PHE A 189 -11.78 3.90 6.95
N LYS A 190 -11.34 5.08 6.50
CA LYS A 190 -11.73 5.63 5.21
C LYS A 190 -10.94 4.94 4.10
N PHE A 191 -11.54 4.79 2.93
CA PHE A 191 -10.93 4.11 1.80
C PHE A 191 -11.38 4.74 0.48
N SER A 192 -10.54 4.61 -0.54
CA SER A 192 -10.83 5.04 -1.89
C SER A 192 -11.86 4.09 -2.50
N MET A 193 -12.97 4.66 -2.98
CA MET A 193 -14.13 3.89 -3.45
C MET A 193 -14.14 3.84 -4.99
N PRO A 194 -14.05 2.64 -5.60
CA PRO A 194 -14.09 2.48 -7.05
C PRO A 194 -15.52 2.70 -7.59
N ASP A 195 -15.65 3.00 -8.88
CA ASP A 195 -16.95 3.34 -9.49
C ASP A 195 -17.91 2.14 -9.56
N ASP A 196 -17.38 0.92 -9.59
CA ASP A 196 -18.12 -0.34 -9.60
C ASP A 196 -18.48 -0.85 -8.20
N PHE A 197 -18.19 -0.08 -7.14
CA PHE A 197 -18.47 -0.45 -5.75
C PHE A 197 -19.89 -1.01 -5.53
N GLY A 198 -19.96 -2.08 -4.75
CA GLY A 198 -21.17 -2.79 -4.36
C GLY A 198 -20.93 -3.73 -3.18
N ILE A 199 -22.00 -4.03 -2.44
CA ILE A 199 -22.01 -4.91 -1.27
C ILE A 199 -23.22 -5.83 -1.42
N THR A 200 -23.05 -7.12 -1.11
CA THR A 200 -24.07 -8.16 -1.32
C THR A 200 -24.27 -9.10 -0.11
N GLU A 201 -23.27 -9.25 0.76
CA GLU A 201 -23.26 -10.26 1.82
C GLU A 201 -23.73 -9.73 3.19
N PHE A 202 -23.81 -8.42 3.37
CA PHE A 202 -24.29 -7.81 4.62
C PHE A 202 -25.12 -6.54 4.38
N ASP A 203 -25.95 -6.21 5.38
CA ASP A 203 -26.71 -4.96 5.37
C ASP A 203 -25.80 -3.78 5.71
N LEU A 204 -25.56 -2.93 4.72
CA LEU A 204 -24.70 -1.76 4.86
C LEU A 204 -25.24 -0.74 5.87
N ALA A 205 -26.57 -0.60 5.97
CA ALA A 205 -27.17 0.34 6.91
C ALA A 205 -26.94 -0.11 8.35
N ASP A 206 -27.15 -1.40 8.64
CA ASP A 206 -26.92 -1.99 9.96
C ASP A 206 -25.46 -1.81 10.43
N GLU A 207 -24.49 -2.11 9.57
CA GLU A 207 -23.07 -1.92 9.93
C GLU A 207 -22.74 -0.44 10.18
N LEU A 208 -23.34 0.48 9.42
CA LEU A 208 -23.15 1.92 9.58
C LEU A 208 -23.82 2.48 10.85
N GLU A 209 -24.80 1.80 11.46
CA GLU A 209 -25.39 2.26 12.72
C GLU A 209 -24.37 2.23 13.87
N SER A 210 -23.44 1.27 13.82
CA SER A 210 -22.43 1.06 14.86
C SER A 210 -21.32 2.11 14.89
N VAL A 211 -21.23 2.96 13.85
CA VAL A 211 -20.11 3.90 13.66
C VAL A 211 -20.52 5.36 13.85
N GLY A 212 -19.50 6.19 14.11
CA GLY A 212 -19.68 7.62 14.39
C GLY A 212 -20.32 8.39 13.22
N GLN A 213 -21.09 9.44 13.54
CA GLN A 213 -21.79 10.27 12.56
C GLN A 213 -20.85 10.85 11.49
N ALA A 214 -19.64 11.29 11.87
CA ALA A 214 -18.67 11.83 10.94
C ALA A 214 -18.23 10.82 9.87
N TYR A 215 -18.08 9.55 10.24
CA TYR A 215 -17.74 8.48 9.30
C TYR A 215 -18.92 8.18 8.37
N ARG A 216 -20.14 8.08 8.91
CA ARG A 216 -21.36 7.92 8.09
C ARG A 216 -21.53 9.02 7.05
N CYS A 217 -21.33 10.28 7.43
CA CYS A 217 -21.40 11.41 6.50
C CYS A 217 -20.34 11.30 5.40
N TRP A 218 -19.11 10.89 5.74
CA TRP A 218 -18.07 10.65 4.75
C TRP A 218 -18.46 9.51 3.79
N PHE A 219 -18.90 8.37 4.32
CA PHE A 219 -19.26 7.20 3.53
C PHE A 219 -20.42 7.51 2.56
N ALA A 220 -21.45 8.21 3.04
CA ALA A 220 -22.56 8.65 2.22
C ALA A 220 -22.13 9.61 1.11
N GLY A 221 -21.20 10.52 1.40
CA GLY A 221 -20.62 11.41 0.40
C GLY A 221 -19.84 10.67 -0.68
N GLU A 222 -19.08 9.62 -0.32
CA GLU A 222 -18.40 8.78 -1.32
C GLU A 222 -19.38 8.02 -2.21
N LEU A 223 -20.45 7.45 -1.63
CA LEU A 223 -21.50 6.80 -2.42
C LEU A 223 -22.22 7.77 -3.36
N GLU A 224 -22.45 9.01 -2.93
CA GLU A 224 -23.00 10.06 -3.78
C GLU A 224 -22.04 10.39 -4.93
N ARG A 225 -20.74 10.53 -4.64
CA ARG A 225 -19.69 10.80 -5.64
C ARG A 225 -19.68 9.75 -6.76
N ILE A 226 -19.89 8.48 -6.43
CA ILE A 226 -19.91 7.38 -7.42
C ILE A 226 -21.32 7.02 -7.94
N GLY A 227 -22.36 7.77 -7.54
CA GLY A 227 -23.74 7.53 -7.99
C GLY A 227 -24.39 6.25 -7.43
N LYS A 228 -23.90 5.72 -6.30
CA LYS A 228 -24.37 4.48 -5.64
C LYS A 228 -25.19 4.75 -4.36
N THR A 229 -25.91 5.87 -4.30
CA THR A 229 -26.75 6.24 -3.12
C THR A 229 -27.89 5.25 -2.85
N ASN A 230 -28.24 4.40 -3.82
CA ASN A 230 -29.20 3.32 -3.65
C ASN A 230 -28.72 2.26 -2.65
N LEU A 231 -27.41 2.13 -2.40
CA LEU A 231 -26.88 1.19 -1.40
C LEU A 231 -27.21 1.58 0.05
N LEU A 232 -27.64 2.83 0.28
CA LEU A 232 -28.10 3.31 1.60
C LEU A 232 -29.61 3.21 1.78
N LYS A 233 -30.34 2.65 0.81
CA LYS A 233 -31.81 2.60 0.81
C LYS A 233 -32.27 1.16 0.95
N PHE A 234 -33.09 0.94 1.98
CA PHE A 234 -33.92 -0.24 2.19
C PHE A 234 -35.00 -0.39 1.11
#